data_AF-A0A101WY55-F1
#
_entry.id   AF-A0A101WY55-F1
#
_cell.length_a   1.000
_cell.length_b   1.000
_cell.length_c   1.000
_cell.angle_alpha   90.00
_cell.angle_beta   90.00
_cell.angle_gamma   90.00
#
_symmetry.space_group_name_H-M   'P 1'
#
loop_
_entity.id
_entity.type
_entity.pdbx_description
1 polymer ?
#
loop_
_entity_poly.entity_id
_entity_poly.type
_entity_poly.pdbx_seq_one_letter_code
_entity_poly.pdbx_strand_id
1 'polypeptide(L)'
;MSRYLVRTIRVAQRRFRVGRYDLVLLGWRLYEIFIYTVLLSIFIEHGYEVKRRSPRRLILVRGGDEVQVLFNSPLGSSIVRDVNGDIDIAREIRGRPDASISGSRRTVVVECKFSGNPTYITAGRFKVMAYMYEYNADLPVLVFPDSDGRLVYDEEDRATSSLWDVMARNNGIAKITLSNGRSLYMVRADPAEGDKPGEIWEGIKSRFLSVFKDEGLIT
;
A
#
# COMPACT_ATOMS: atom_id res chain seq x y z
N MET A 1 28.47 -7.51 0.83
CA MET A 1 28.16 -6.45 1.81
C MET A 1 28.78 -5.14 1.32
N SER A 2 28.02 -4.05 1.32
CA SER A 2 28.48 -2.73 0.84
C SER A 2 29.69 -2.25 1.64
N ARG A 3 30.76 -1.83 0.95
CA ARG A 3 32.03 -1.32 1.52
C ARG A 3 31.87 0.00 2.31
N TYR A 4 30.65 0.52 2.44
CA TYR A 4 30.37 1.84 3.04
C TYR A 4 29.63 1.78 4.39
N LEU A 5 29.30 0.61 4.92
CA LEU A 5 28.67 0.49 6.23
C LEU A 5 29.72 0.19 7.30
N VAL A 6 30.22 1.26 7.94
CA VAL A 6 31.25 1.20 8.99
C VAL A 6 30.66 0.85 10.38
N ARG A 7 29.33 0.81 10.52
CA ARG A 7 28.63 0.55 11.80
C ARG A 7 27.36 -0.31 11.66
N THR A 8 26.91 -0.84 12.80
CA THR A 8 25.71 -1.67 12.99
C THR A 8 24.45 -0.96 12.49
N ILE A 9 23.62 -1.66 11.70
CA ILE A 9 22.30 -1.17 11.26
C ILE A 9 21.36 -1.15 12.47
N ARG A 10 20.69 -0.01 12.70
CA ARG A 10 19.66 0.14 13.75
C ARG A 10 18.34 0.54 13.10
N VAL A 11 17.25 -0.15 13.45
CA VAL A 11 15.89 0.20 13.03
C VAL A 11 15.22 0.94 14.18
N ALA A 12 14.64 2.12 13.93
CA ALA A 12 14.03 2.96 14.96
C ALA A 12 12.59 3.35 14.59
N GLN A 13 11.71 3.38 15.60
CA GLN A 13 10.31 3.80 15.44
C GLN A 13 10.09 5.32 15.60
N ARG A 14 11.02 6.07 16.22
CA ARG A 14 10.96 7.54 16.40
C ARG A 14 12.32 8.21 16.16
N ARG A 15 12.33 9.53 15.92
CA ARG A 15 13.55 10.34 15.71
C ARG A 15 14.46 10.27 16.94
N PHE A 16 15.51 9.45 16.86
CA PHE A 16 16.64 9.46 17.80
C PHE A 16 17.59 10.62 17.47
N ARG A 17 18.43 11.04 18.44
CA ARG A 17 19.65 11.81 18.13
C ARG A 17 20.56 10.90 17.31
N VAL A 18 20.57 11.12 16.00
CA VAL A 18 21.35 10.30 15.08
C VAL A 18 22.74 10.89 14.92
N GLY A 19 23.78 10.05 14.99
CA GLY A 19 25.12 10.46 14.63
C GLY A 19 25.23 10.74 13.12
N ARG A 20 26.22 11.55 12.73
CA ARG A 20 26.47 11.94 11.32
C ARG A 20 26.67 10.75 10.35
N TYR A 21 26.99 9.56 10.85
CA TYR A 21 27.33 8.36 10.07
C TYR A 21 26.35 7.20 10.25
N ASP A 22 25.23 7.42 10.93
CA ASP A 22 24.25 6.37 11.17
C ASP A 22 23.23 6.33 10.03
N LEU A 23 22.91 5.13 9.54
CA LEU A 23 21.80 4.92 8.62
C LEU A 23 20.52 4.72 9.43
N VAL A 24 19.56 5.63 9.31
CA VAL A 24 18.23 5.50 9.93
C VAL A 24 17.23 4.99 8.92
N LEU A 25 16.68 3.81 9.19
CA LEU A 25 15.56 3.27 8.46
C LEU A 25 14.30 3.41 9.32
N LEU A 26 13.33 4.17 8.82
CA LEU A 26 12.04 4.33 9.46
C LEU A 26 11.19 3.08 9.20
N GLY A 27 10.71 2.41 10.25
CA GLY A 27 9.98 1.15 10.12
C GLY A 27 8.77 1.23 9.19
N TRP A 28 7.98 2.30 9.30
CA TRP A 28 6.83 2.54 8.42
C TRP A 28 7.24 2.73 6.95
N ARG A 29 8.37 3.38 6.67
CA ARG A 29 8.88 3.54 5.30
C ARG A 29 9.42 2.23 4.74
N LEU A 30 10.06 1.41 5.57
CA LEU A 30 10.46 0.05 5.18
C LEU A 30 9.25 -0.82 4.86
N TYR A 31 8.18 -0.68 5.64
CA TYR A 31 6.93 -1.39 5.41
C TYR A 31 6.29 -1.03 4.06
N GLU A 32 6.20 0.26 3.74
CA GLU A 32 5.71 0.69 2.42
C GLU A 32 6.58 0.16 1.26
N ILE A 33 7.92 0.19 1.41
CA ILE A 33 8.83 -0.38 0.40
C ILE A 33 8.60 -1.88 0.26
N PHE A 34 8.42 -2.59 1.38
CA PHE A 34 8.11 -4.01 1.39
C PHE A 34 6.84 -4.31 0.60
N ILE A 35 5.72 -3.62 0.89
CA ILE A 35 4.47 -3.81 0.16
C ILE A 35 4.64 -3.44 -1.33
N TYR A 36 5.32 -2.33 -1.63
CA TYR A 36 5.63 -1.96 -3.01
C TYR A 36 6.39 -3.06 -3.75
N THR A 37 7.36 -3.71 -3.11
CA THR A 37 8.12 -4.82 -3.71
C THR A 37 7.28 -6.08 -3.89
N VAL A 38 6.37 -6.39 -2.96
CA VAL A 38 5.40 -7.50 -3.12
C VAL A 38 4.55 -7.25 -4.36
N LEU A 39 3.94 -6.06 -4.48
CA LEU A 39 3.12 -5.69 -5.63
C LEU A 39 3.91 -5.81 -6.93
N LEU A 40 5.14 -5.28 -6.97
CA LEU A 40 5.99 -5.39 -8.14
C LEU A 40 6.29 -6.84 -8.53
N SER A 41 6.60 -7.70 -7.55
CA SER A 41 6.91 -9.11 -7.80
C SER A 41 5.76 -9.86 -8.48
N ILE A 42 4.51 -9.55 -8.11
CA ILE A 42 3.33 -10.14 -8.73
C ILE A 42 3.33 -9.86 -10.23
N PHE A 43 3.55 -8.61 -10.65
CA PHE A 43 3.55 -8.28 -12.08
C PHE A 43 4.72 -8.95 -12.82
N ILE A 44 5.91 -8.98 -12.24
CA ILE A 44 7.07 -9.64 -12.85
C ILE A 44 6.81 -11.14 -13.04
N GLU A 45 6.28 -11.82 -12.02
CA GLU A 45 5.97 -13.25 -12.08
C GLU A 45 4.84 -13.57 -13.08
N HIS A 46 3.96 -12.60 -13.36
CA HIS A 46 2.92 -12.72 -14.38
C HIS A 46 3.36 -12.21 -15.76
N GLY A 47 4.68 -12.12 -16.00
CA GLY A 47 5.28 -11.92 -17.32
C GLY A 47 5.44 -10.45 -17.74
N TYR A 48 5.25 -9.49 -16.82
CA TYR A 48 5.60 -8.10 -17.11
C TYR A 48 7.10 -7.86 -16.98
N GLU A 49 7.66 -7.08 -17.89
CA GLU A 49 9.05 -6.64 -17.85
C GLU A 49 9.17 -5.16 -17.52
N VAL A 50 10.16 -4.79 -16.71
CA VAL A 50 10.46 -3.37 -16.44
C VAL A 50 11.16 -2.74 -17.64
N LYS A 51 10.45 -1.88 -18.39
CA LYS A 51 11.01 -1.17 -19.55
C LYS A 51 11.66 0.17 -19.19
N ARG A 52 11.09 0.91 -18.23
CA ARG A 52 11.63 2.21 -17.80
C ARG A 52 11.64 2.33 -16.29
N ARG A 53 12.69 2.97 -15.78
CA ARG A 53 12.92 3.21 -14.36
C ARG A 53 13.20 4.68 -14.13
N SER A 54 12.41 5.31 -13.28
CA SER A 54 12.68 6.65 -12.76
C SER A 54 12.44 6.65 -11.25
N PRO A 55 12.88 7.68 -10.52
CA PRO A 55 12.57 7.78 -9.10
C PRO A 55 11.06 7.60 -8.88
N ARG A 56 10.70 6.68 -7.99
CA ARG A 56 9.31 6.41 -7.58
C ARG A 56 8.35 5.93 -8.67
N ARG A 57 8.84 5.56 -9.86
CA ARG A 57 7.99 5.16 -10.99
C ARG A 57 8.70 4.10 -11.82
N LEU A 58 8.00 3.00 -12.04
CA LEU A 58 8.39 1.93 -12.95
C LEU A 58 7.33 1.80 -14.04
N ILE A 59 7.78 1.60 -15.28
CA ILE A 59 6.91 1.24 -16.41
C ILE A 59 7.16 -0.22 -16.73
N LEU A 60 6.09 -1.01 -16.64
CA LEU A 60 6.06 -2.43 -16.88
C LEU A 60 5.29 -2.72 -18.16
N VAL A 61 5.77 -3.67 -18.96
CA VAL A 61 5.13 -4.03 -20.23
C VAL A 61 4.98 -5.55 -20.37
N ARG A 62 3.82 -6.00 -20.84
CA ARG A 62 3.55 -7.39 -21.22
C ARG A 62 2.65 -7.45 -22.45
N GLY A 63 3.13 -8.03 -23.55
CA GLY A 63 2.30 -8.26 -24.74
C GLY A 63 1.61 -6.99 -25.29
N GLY A 64 2.23 -5.82 -25.15
CA GLY A 64 1.67 -4.53 -25.56
C GLY A 64 0.83 -3.80 -24.50
N ASP A 65 0.50 -4.45 -23.38
CA ASP A 65 -0.09 -3.79 -22.23
C ASP A 65 0.99 -3.09 -21.39
N GLU A 66 0.79 -1.81 -21.10
CA GLU A 66 1.68 -0.98 -20.29
C GLU A 66 1.01 -0.66 -18.95
N VAL A 67 1.74 -0.91 -17.87
CA VAL A 67 1.31 -0.64 -16.51
C VAL A 67 2.38 0.20 -15.80
N GLN A 68 1.95 1.26 -15.15
CA GLN A 68 2.79 2.12 -14.34
C GLN A 68 2.67 1.75 -12.86
N VAL A 69 3.79 1.48 -12.19
CA VAL A 69 3.84 1.21 -10.75
C VAL A 69 4.54 2.36 -10.04
N LEU A 70 3.81 3.05 -9.18
CA LEU A 70 4.19 4.29 -8.49
C LEU A 70 4.44 4.03 -7.00
N PHE A 71 5.42 4.71 -6.44
CA PHE A 71 5.72 4.70 -5.01
C PHE A 71 5.56 6.11 -4.43
N ASN A 72 4.71 6.31 -3.41
CA ASN A 72 4.53 7.61 -2.74
C ASN A 72 4.50 8.81 -3.71
N SER A 73 3.61 8.72 -4.70
CA SER A 73 3.49 9.68 -5.81
C SER A 73 2.04 9.87 -6.20
N PRO A 74 1.62 11.08 -6.59
CA PRO A 74 0.28 11.31 -7.10
C PRO A 74 0.10 10.66 -8.48
N LEU A 75 -1.14 10.31 -8.82
CA LEU A 75 -1.46 9.82 -10.16
C LEU A 75 -1.87 10.97 -11.09
N GLY A 76 -1.75 10.73 -12.40
CA GLY A 76 -2.18 11.70 -13.42
C GLY A 76 -3.69 11.92 -13.45
N SER A 77 -4.48 10.96 -12.96
CA SER A 77 -5.94 10.96 -12.98
C SER A 77 -6.60 11.76 -11.83
N SER A 78 -5.83 12.51 -11.03
CA SER A 78 -6.41 13.31 -9.94
C SER A 78 -7.46 14.28 -10.49
N ILE A 79 -8.63 14.31 -9.87
CA ILE A 79 -9.69 15.29 -10.15
C ILE A 79 -9.36 16.70 -9.65
N VAL A 80 -8.32 16.87 -8.82
CA VAL A 80 -7.89 18.18 -8.32
C VAL A 80 -7.21 18.97 -9.45
N ARG A 81 -7.92 19.98 -9.95
CA ARG A 81 -7.52 20.77 -11.12
C ARG A 81 -6.77 22.05 -10.77
N ASP A 82 -7.32 22.88 -9.90
CA ASP A 82 -6.81 24.20 -9.51
C ASP A 82 -7.23 24.56 -8.08
N VAL A 83 -6.49 25.47 -7.44
CA VAL A 83 -6.85 26.09 -6.16
C VAL A 83 -7.00 27.59 -6.41
N ASN A 84 -8.25 28.04 -6.59
CA ASN A 84 -8.55 29.43 -7.00
C ASN A 84 -7.76 29.87 -8.25
N GLY A 85 -7.62 28.96 -9.23
CA GLY A 85 -6.84 29.19 -10.45
C GLY A 85 -5.35 28.79 -10.36
N ASP A 86 -4.83 28.48 -9.17
CA ASP A 86 -3.43 28.03 -9.01
C ASP A 86 -3.30 26.53 -9.27
N ILE A 87 -2.64 26.18 -10.38
CA ILE A 87 -2.44 24.80 -10.83
C ILE A 87 -1.27 24.14 -10.05
N ASP A 88 -0.29 24.91 -9.60
CA ASP A 88 0.89 24.36 -8.95
C ASP A 88 0.56 23.96 -7.51
N ILE A 89 -0.18 24.79 -6.77
CA ILE A 89 -0.74 24.43 -5.47
C ILE A 89 -1.65 23.19 -5.61
N ALA A 90 -2.51 23.17 -6.64
CA ALA A 90 -3.38 22.04 -6.91
C ALA A 90 -2.62 20.73 -7.11
N ARG A 91 -1.44 20.76 -7.73
CA ARG A 91 -0.56 19.58 -7.89
C ARG A 91 0.09 19.15 -6.58
N GLU A 92 0.43 20.09 -5.72
CA GLU A 92 1.10 19.82 -4.44
C GLU A 92 0.19 19.13 -3.43
N ILE A 93 -1.09 19.53 -3.38
CA ILE A 93 -2.08 19.01 -2.43
C ILE A 93 -2.68 17.66 -2.81
N ARG A 94 -2.40 17.14 -4.02
CA ARG A 94 -2.92 15.84 -4.47
C ARG A 94 -2.54 14.74 -3.50
N GLY A 95 -3.46 13.80 -3.30
CA GLY A 95 -3.23 12.62 -2.47
C GLY A 95 -1.99 11.85 -2.93
N ARG A 96 -1.24 11.24 -2.01
CA ARG A 96 -0.06 10.43 -2.37
C ARG A 96 -0.23 9.04 -1.77
N PRO A 97 -0.84 8.10 -2.52
CA PRO A 97 -0.88 6.71 -2.09
C PRO A 97 0.54 6.17 -1.91
N ASP A 98 0.72 5.28 -0.93
CA ASP A 98 2.04 4.70 -0.64
C ASP A 98 2.53 3.83 -1.80
N ALA A 99 1.61 3.13 -2.46
CA ALA A 99 1.84 2.54 -3.77
C ALA A 99 0.62 2.72 -4.68
N SER A 100 0.83 2.71 -5.98
CA SER A 100 -0.26 2.68 -6.96
C SER A 100 0.14 1.91 -8.20
N ILE A 101 -0.85 1.31 -8.85
CA ILE A 101 -0.70 0.65 -10.14
C ILE A 101 -1.70 1.32 -11.09
N SER A 102 -1.23 1.88 -12.19
CA SER A 102 -2.07 2.52 -13.19
C SER A 102 -1.83 1.86 -14.54
N GLY A 103 -2.79 1.07 -14.98
CA GLY A 103 -2.81 0.49 -16.32
C GLY A 103 -3.82 1.18 -17.22
N SER A 104 -3.90 0.71 -18.47
CA SER A 104 -4.85 1.21 -19.47
C SER A 104 -6.33 1.04 -19.06
N ARG A 105 -6.64 0.05 -18.21
CA ARG A 105 -8.02 -0.33 -17.85
C ARG A 105 -8.36 -0.19 -16.37
N ARG A 106 -7.37 -0.27 -15.49
CA ARG A 106 -7.58 -0.36 -14.04
C ARG A 106 -6.55 0.47 -13.29
N THR A 107 -7.01 1.13 -12.24
CA THR A 107 -6.17 1.87 -11.29
C THR A 107 -6.31 1.29 -9.89
N VAL A 108 -5.18 0.90 -9.30
CA VAL A 108 -5.06 0.42 -7.92
C VAL A 108 -4.38 1.50 -7.09
N VAL A 109 -4.94 1.80 -5.92
CA VAL A 109 -4.32 2.68 -4.93
C VAL A 109 -4.16 1.92 -3.62
N VAL A 110 -2.98 2.00 -3.03
CA VAL A 110 -2.61 1.25 -1.83
C VAL A 110 -2.14 2.23 -0.76
N GLU A 111 -2.77 2.16 0.41
CA GLU A 111 -2.34 2.86 1.63
C GLU A 111 -1.82 1.82 2.62
N CYS A 112 -0.67 2.08 3.23
CA CYS A 112 -0.02 1.23 4.20
C CYS A 112 -0.11 1.85 5.59
N LYS A 113 -0.42 1.04 6.60
CA LYS A 113 -0.32 1.41 8.02
C LYS A 113 0.56 0.40 8.74
N PHE A 114 1.77 0.83 9.11
CA PHE A 114 2.64 0.04 9.99
C PHE A 114 2.28 0.30 11.45
N SER A 115 1.09 -0.15 11.85
CA SER A 115 0.53 0.06 13.19
C SER A 115 -0.56 -0.97 13.44
N GLY A 116 -0.64 -1.45 14.69
CA GLY A 116 -1.75 -2.26 15.18
C GLY A 116 -2.90 -1.45 15.78
N ASN A 117 -2.72 -0.14 15.95
CA ASN A 117 -3.73 0.68 16.60
C ASN A 117 -4.95 0.89 15.69
N PRO A 118 -6.18 0.52 16.14
CA PRO A 118 -7.41 0.65 15.36
C PRO A 118 -7.66 2.05 14.80
N THR A 119 -7.39 3.11 15.57
CA THR A 119 -7.62 4.50 15.13
C THR A 119 -6.80 4.84 13.89
N TYR A 120 -5.56 4.35 13.81
CA TYR A 120 -4.71 4.56 12.62
C TYR A 120 -5.18 3.75 11.41
N ILE A 121 -5.72 2.56 11.65
CA ILE A 121 -6.29 1.68 10.61
C ILE A 121 -7.59 2.31 10.08
N THR A 122 -8.48 2.78 10.96
CA THR A 122 -9.69 3.53 10.64
C THR A 122 -9.38 4.74 9.77
N ALA A 123 -8.41 5.57 10.18
CA ALA A 123 -7.95 6.71 9.39
C ALA A 123 -7.39 6.29 8.01
N GLY A 124 -6.65 5.17 7.96
CA GLY A 124 -6.17 4.58 6.70
C GLY A 124 -7.30 4.18 5.76
N ARG A 125 -8.38 3.60 6.29
CA ARG A 125 -9.57 3.20 5.52
C ARG A 125 -10.24 4.42 4.89
N PHE A 126 -10.45 5.50 5.64
CA PHE A 126 -11.00 6.73 5.08
C PHE A 126 -10.07 7.39 4.06
N LYS A 127 -8.77 7.36 4.29
CA LYS A 127 -7.77 7.90 3.34
C LYS A 127 -7.76 7.13 2.01
N VAL A 128 -7.87 5.80 2.04
CA VAL A 128 -7.93 5.01 0.80
C VAL A 128 -9.26 5.22 0.06
N MET A 129 -10.37 5.45 0.78
CA MET A 129 -11.64 5.89 0.16
C MET A 129 -11.51 7.27 -0.49
N ALA A 130 -10.79 8.21 0.13
CA ALA A 130 -10.51 9.51 -0.47
C ALA A 130 -9.68 9.36 -1.76
N TYR A 131 -8.68 8.48 -1.79
CA TYR A 131 -7.94 8.17 -3.02
C TYR A 131 -8.81 7.49 -4.08
N MET A 132 -9.70 6.58 -3.68
CA MET A 132 -10.67 5.95 -4.58
C MET A 132 -11.48 7.01 -5.33
N TYR A 133 -11.89 8.06 -4.61
CA TYR A 133 -12.63 9.17 -5.18
C TYR A 133 -11.74 10.11 -6.01
N GLU A 134 -10.63 10.61 -5.44
CA GLU A 134 -9.75 11.59 -6.09
C GLU A 134 -9.20 11.07 -7.43
N TYR A 135 -8.83 9.80 -7.47
CA TYR A 135 -8.18 9.20 -8.64
C TYR A 135 -9.11 8.35 -9.50
N ASN A 136 -10.39 8.27 -9.12
CA ASN A 136 -11.34 7.29 -9.64
C ASN A 136 -10.75 5.87 -9.68
N ALA A 137 -10.05 5.46 -8.61
CA ALA A 137 -9.32 4.20 -8.60
C ALA A 137 -10.26 2.99 -8.50
N ASP A 138 -10.17 2.04 -9.43
CA ASP A 138 -10.98 0.81 -9.44
C ASP A 138 -10.82 0.00 -8.15
N LEU A 139 -9.59 -0.07 -7.63
CA LEU A 139 -9.23 -0.93 -6.51
C LEU A 139 -8.48 -0.16 -5.42
N PRO A 140 -9.18 0.36 -4.40
CA PRO A 140 -8.55 0.87 -3.19
C PRO A 140 -8.22 -0.26 -2.21
N VAL A 141 -6.98 -0.30 -1.73
CA VAL A 141 -6.48 -1.31 -0.79
C VAL A 141 -5.82 -0.65 0.42
N LEU A 142 -6.30 -0.99 1.61
CA LEU A 142 -5.63 -0.68 2.87
C LEU A 142 -4.82 -1.90 3.32
N VAL A 143 -3.56 -1.69 3.69
CA VAL A 143 -2.62 -2.75 4.05
C VAL A 143 -2.00 -2.47 5.41
N PHE A 144 -2.02 -3.45 6.29
CA PHE A 144 -1.46 -3.33 7.64
C PHE A 144 -1.08 -4.70 8.21
N PRO A 145 -0.14 -4.79 9.17
CA PRO A 145 0.35 -6.07 9.66
C PRO A 145 -0.62 -6.74 10.64
N ASP A 146 -1.18 -5.98 11.57
CA ASP A 146 -1.96 -6.51 12.68
C ASP A 146 -2.98 -5.48 13.19
N SER A 147 -3.92 -5.90 14.03
CA SER A 147 -4.83 -5.03 14.76
C SER A 147 -4.87 -5.43 16.24
N ASP A 148 -4.42 -4.53 17.10
CA ASP A 148 -4.45 -4.72 18.55
C ASP A 148 -5.83 -4.31 19.10
N GLY A 149 -6.69 -5.31 19.31
CA GLY A 149 -8.03 -5.14 19.88
C GLY A 149 -8.06 -4.61 21.32
N ARG A 150 -6.91 -4.41 21.97
CA ARG A 150 -6.81 -3.75 23.29
C ARG A 150 -6.77 -2.23 23.22
N LEU A 151 -6.57 -1.66 22.03
CA LEU A 151 -6.41 -0.22 21.79
C LEU A 151 -7.67 0.41 21.19
N VAL A 152 -8.84 -0.04 21.62
CA VAL A 152 -10.14 0.42 21.13
C VAL A 152 -10.63 1.59 21.98
N TYR A 153 -10.61 2.80 21.42
CA TYR A 153 -10.95 4.02 22.17
C TYR A 153 -12.38 4.49 21.93
N ASP A 154 -12.93 4.24 20.75
CA ASP A 154 -14.27 4.68 20.36
C ASP A 154 -15.06 3.62 19.57
N GLU A 155 -16.25 4.00 19.09
CA GLU A 155 -17.13 3.12 18.32
C GLU A 155 -16.58 2.79 16.93
N GLU A 156 -15.84 3.71 16.29
CA GLU A 156 -15.21 3.45 15.00
C GLU A 156 -14.10 2.42 15.13
N ASP A 157 -13.31 2.50 16.20
CA ASP A 157 -12.28 1.52 16.54
C ASP A 157 -12.86 0.14 16.81
N ARG A 158 -14.04 0.06 17.46
CA ARG A 158 -14.77 -1.21 17.64
C ARG A 158 -15.18 -1.79 16.29
N ALA A 159 -15.73 -0.96 15.40
CA ALA A 159 -16.12 -1.39 14.06
C ALA A 159 -14.92 -1.89 13.26
N THR A 160 -13.78 -1.19 13.34
CA THR A 160 -12.51 -1.63 12.73
C THR A 160 -11.99 -2.94 13.33
N SER A 161 -12.16 -3.15 14.63
CA SER A 161 -11.82 -4.43 15.27
C SER A 161 -12.71 -5.58 14.77
N SER A 162 -14.01 -5.34 14.55
CA SER A 162 -14.89 -6.34 13.92
C SER A 162 -14.48 -6.69 12.49
N LEU A 163 -13.92 -5.73 11.73
CA LEU A 163 -13.35 -5.99 10.40
C LEU A 163 -12.12 -6.90 10.50
N TRP A 164 -11.32 -6.77 11.56
CA TRP A 164 -10.19 -7.68 11.81
C TRP A 164 -10.64 -9.14 12.00
N ASP A 165 -11.72 -9.38 12.74
CA ASP A 165 -12.28 -10.73 12.91
C ASP A 165 -12.73 -11.34 11.56
N VAL A 166 -13.29 -10.51 10.67
CA VAL A 166 -13.62 -10.93 9.30
C VAL A 166 -12.35 -11.30 8.53
N MET A 167 -11.31 -10.48 8.61
CA MET A 167 -10.02 -10.76 7.96
C MET A 167 -9.40 -12.06 8.48
N ALA A 168 -9.41 -12.29 9.78
CA ALA A 168 -8.87 -13.51 10.40
C ALA A 168 -9.55 -14.79 9.87
N ARG A 169 -10.85 -14.73 9.58
CA ARG A 169 -11.61 -15.85 8.99
C ARG A 169 -11.41 -16.00 7.48
N ASN A 170 -11.05 -14.91 6.79
CA ASN A 170 -10.91 -14.85 5.33
C ASN A 170 -9.45 -14.69 4.89
N ASN A 171 -8.56 -15.49 5.46
CA ASN A 171 -7.13 -15.54 5.08
C ASN A 171 -6.43 -14.17 5.08
N GLY A 172 -6.79 -13.29 6.01
CA GLY A 172 -6.24 -11.95 6.13
C GLY A 172 -6.84 -10.92 5.16
N ILE A 173 -8.02 -11.16 4.57
CA ILE A 173 -8.66 -10.25 3.61
C ILE A 173 -10.08 -9.89 4.08
N ALA A 174 -10.44 -8.61 3.97
CA ALA A 174 -11.82 -8.17 4.05
C ALA A 174 -12.18 -7.33 2.82
N LYS A 175 -13.28 -7.69 2.16
CA LYS A 175 -13.90 -6.93 1.07
C LYS A 175 -15.08 -6.14 1.64
N ILE A 176 -15.05 -4.82 1.46
CA ILE A 176 -16.14 -3.91 1.82
C ILE A 176 -16.82 -3.47 0.54
N THR A 177 -18.01 -4.00 0.27
CA THR A 177 -18.83 -3.59 -0.88
C THR A 177 -19.60 -2.33 -0.54
N LEU A 178 -19.46 -1.29 -1.37
CA LEU A 178 -20.13 -0.01 -1.24
C LEU A 178 -21.47 -0.01 -1.97
N SER A 179 -22.38 0.88 -1.59
CA SER A 179 -23.72 1.00 -2.18
C SER A 179 -23.73 1.33 -3.67
N ASN A 180 -22.64 1.91 -4.19
CA ASN A 180 -22.44 2.18 -5.62
C ASN A 180 -21.85 0.99 -6.40
N GLY A 181 -21.76 -0.19 -5.77
CA GLY A 181 -21.23 -1.42 -6.38
C GLY A 181 -19.70 -1.51 -6.41
N ARG A 182 -18.98 -0.46 -5.99
CA ARG A 182 -17.51 -0.50 -5.87
C ARG A 182 -17.10 -1.24 -4.60
N SER A 183 -15.86 -1.70 -4.55
CA SER A 183 -15.32 -2.43 -3.40
C SER A 183 -14.06 -1.77 -2.86
N LEU A 184 -13.85 -1.88 -1.56
CA LEU A 184 -12.60 -1.58 -0.87
C LEU A 184 -12.05 -2.84 -0.24
N TYR A 185 -10.73 -3.02 -0.30
CA TYR A 185 -10.08 -4.17 0.31
C TYR A 185 -9.20 -3.77 1.48
N MET A 186 -9.25 -4.58 2.52
CA MET A 186 -8.27 -4.59 3.60
C MET A 186 -7.47 -5.87 3.50
N VAL A 187 -6.14 -5.77 3.52
CA VAL A 187 -5.22 -6.90 3.37
C VAL A 187 -4.22 -6.91 4.52
N ARG A 188 -4.17 -8.04 5.23
CA ARG A 188 -3.16 -8.31 6.25
C ARG A 188 -1.84 -8.66 5.58
N ALA A 189 -0.82 -7.87 5.87
CA ALA A 189 0.54 -8.14 5.42
C ALA A 189 1.52 -7.95 6.58
N ASP A 190 1.73 -9.02 7.35
CA ASP A 190 2.61 -9.03 8.50
C ASP A 190 3.93 -9.73 8.16
N PRO A 191 5.05 -8.99 8.03
CA PRO A 191 6.35 -9.61 7.76
C PRO A 191 6.85 -10.48 8.92
N ALA A 192 6.20 -10.43 10.08
CA ALA A 192 6.49 -11.23 11.27
C ALA A 192 5.39 -12.28 11.58
N GLU A 193 4.53 -12.62 10.62
CA GLU A 193 3.44 -13.60 10.81
C GLU A 193 3.92 -15.01 11.18
N GLY A 194 5.19 -15.32 10.91
CA GLY A 194 5.81 -16.60 11.25
C GLY A 194 7.34 -16.52 11.23
N ASP A 195 7.99 -17.69 11.26
CA ASP A 195 9.45 -17.77 11.42
C ASP A 195 10.23 -17.84 10.11
N LYS A 196 9.54 -18.10 8.98
CA LYS A 196 10.16 -18.34 7.68
C LYS A 196 9.82 -17.21 6.69
N PRO A 197 10.75 -16.27 6.44
CA PRO A 197 10.49 -15.10 5.59
C PRO A 197 9.97 -15.42 4.19
N GLY A 198 10.44 -16.52 3.57
CA GLY A 198 9.98 -16.93 2.24
C GLY A 198 8.51 -17.39 2.23
N GLU A 199 8.08 -18.15 3.23
CA GLU A 199 6.67 -18.59 3.34
C GLU A 199 5.74 -17.40 3.62
N ILE A 200 6.19 -16.45 4.45
CA ILE A 200 5.45 -15.21 4.75
C ILE A 200 5.31 -14.34 3.50
N TRP A 201 6.41 -14.18 2.73
CA TRP A 201 6.39 -13.45 1.46
C TRP A 201 5.37 -14.03 0.49
N GLU A 202 5.40 -15.35 0.27
CA GLU A 202 4.46 -16.05 -0.61
C GLU A 202 3.01 -15.96 -0.09
N GLY A 203 2.80 -16.07 1.22
CA GLY A 203 1.48 -15.90 1.84
C GLY A 203 0.88 -14.51 1.61
N ILE A 204 1.67 -13.46 1.84
CA ILE A 204 1.24 -12.07 1.60
C ILE A 204 0.99 -11.84 0.10
N LYS A 205 1.90 -12.30 -0.76
CA LYS A 205 1.73 -12.21 -2.22
C LYS A 205 0.47 -12.91 -2.70
N SER A 206 0.17 -14.09 -2.17
CA SER A 206 -1.05 -14.86 -2.46
C SER A 206 -2.33 -14.10 -2.10
N ARG A 207 -2.34 -13.39 -0.96
CA ARG A 207 -3.48 -12.53 -0.58
C ARG A 207 -3.73 -11.43 -1.60
N PHE A 208 -2.70 -10.70 -2.01
CA PHE A 208 -2.82 -9.68 -3.07
C PHE A 208 -3.25 -10.28 -4.40
N LEU A 209 -2.69 -11.44 -4.77
CA LEU A 209 -3.06 -12.12 -6.01
C LEU A 209 -4.55 -12.52 -6.00
N SER A 210 -5.07 -12.98 -4.87
CA SER A 210 -6.50 -13.26 -4.70
C SER A 210 -7.36 -12.02 -4.95
N VAL A 211 -6.98 -10.88 -4.39
CA VAL A 211 -7.68 -9.60 -4.61
C VAL A 211 -7.61 -9.18 -6.08
N PHE A 212 -6.44 -9.29 -6.71
CA PHE A 212 -6.26 -8.90 -8.11
C PHE A 212 -7.03 -9.80 -9.08
N LYS A 213 -7.16 -11.10 -8.76
CA LYS A 213 -7.98 -12.04 -9.55
C LYS A 213 -9.47 -11.75 -9.40
N ASP A 214 -9.93 -11.50 -8.17
CA ASP A 214 -11.33 -11.16 -7.88
C ASP A 214 -11.78 -9.90 -8.66
N GLU A 215 -10.88 -8.93 -8.83
CA GLU A 215 -11.15 -7.67 -9.55
C GLU A 215 -10.68 -7.67 -11.02
N GLY A 216 -10.21 -8.82 -11.52
CA GLY A 216 -9.83 -9.02 -12.93
C GLY A 216 -8.63 -8.19 -13.40
N LEU A 217 -7.71 -7.84 -12.50
CA LEU A 217 -6.45 -7.16 -12.84
C LEU A 217 -5.40 -8.09 -13.44
N ILE A 218 -5.39 -9.35 -13.01
CA ILE A 218 -4.45 -10.37 -13.45
C ILE A 218 -5.23 -11.64 -13.73
N THR A 219 -5.07 -12.18 -14.94
CA THR A 219 -5.59 -13.47 -15.39
C THR A 219 -4.57 -14.56 -15.19
#